data_AF-A0RW93-F1
#
_entry.id   AF-A0RW93-F1
#
_cell.length_a   1.000
_cell.length_b   1.000
_cell.length_c   1.000
_cell.angle_alpha   90.00
_cell.angle_beta   90.00
_cell.angle_gamma   90.00
#
_symmetry.space_group_name_H-M   'P 1'
#
loop_
_entity.id
_entity.type
_entity.pdbx_description
1 polymer ?
#
loop_
_entity_poly.entity_id
_entity_poly.type
_entity_poly.pdbx_seq_one_letter_code
_entity_poly.pdbx_strand_id
1 'polypeptide(L)'
;MGRVADLEGDPEVNGSKLLNSMLHYMLTLVMIPTQRKFDEQGTEVDIAIPDMKTVRSSPRDALLICIPALHENREAHAKTVAGMHPEKENVWYVGEGGSSGRTYSASDGSVNRIIDDINAFFKERKAPRFRFVGSN
;
A
#
# COMPACT_ATOMS: atom_id res chain seq x y z
N MET A 1 30.28 24.22 -3.84
CA MET A 1 28.81 24.41 -3.76
C MET A 1 28.18 23.42 -4.74
N GLY A 2 28.08 22.16 -4.33
CA GLY A 2 27.59 21.08 -5.19
C GLY A 2 26.08 21.23 -5.35
N ARG A 3 25.64 21.80 -6.48
CA ARG A 3 24.26 21.59 -6.92
C ARG A 3 24.13 20.09 -7.06
N VAL A 4 23.22 19.50 -6.30
CA VAL A 4 22.71 18.14 -6.51
C VAL A 4 22.31 18.06 -7.97
N ALA A 5 23.24 17.59 -8.78
CA ALA A 5 23.05 17.30 -10.18
C ALA A 5 21.97 16.24 -10.24
N ASP A 6 20.94 16.54 -11.01
CA ASP A 6 20.06 15.60 -11.69
C ASP A 6 19.73 14.34 -10.89
N LEU A 7 18.60 14.37 -10.19
CA LEU A 7 17.81 13.16 -10.00
C LEU A 7 17.37 12.69 -11.40
N GLU A 8 18.27 12.06 -12.17
CA GLU A 8 17.97 11.49 -13.48
C GLU A 8 16.78 10.52 -13.33
N GLY A 9 15.63 10.90 -13.89
CA GLY A 9 14.39 10.13 -13.84
C GLY A 9 13.15 11.01 -13.70
N ASP A 10 11.99 10.45 -14.05
CA ASP A 10 10.69 11.11 -13.89
C ASP A 10 10.46 11.47 -12.41
N PRO A 11 10.26 12.76 -12.07
CA PRO A 11 10.00 13.21 -10.70
C PRO A 11 8.84 12.49 -10.01
N GLU A 12 7.81 12.11 -10.76
CA GLU A 12 6.66 11.36 -10.23
C GLU A 12 7.07 9.96 -9.80
N VAL A 13 7.85 9.27 -10.64
CA VAL A 13 8.36 7.93 -10.37
C VAL A 13 9.30 7.95 -9.16
N ASN A 14 10.16 8.96 -9.07
CA ASN A 14 11.09 9.13 -7.95
C ASN A 14 10.34 9.45 -6.64
N GLY A 15 9.32 10.31 -6.69
CA GLY A 15 8.43 10.57 -5.56
C GLY A 15 7.71 9.30 -5.09
N SER A 16 7.24 8.49 -6.04
CA SER A 16 6.54 7.22 -5.75
C SER A 16 7.46 6.16 -5.13
N LYS A 17 8.73 6.07 -5.55
CA LYS A 17 9.73 5.20 -4.93
C LYS A 17 10.00 5.59 -3.47
N LEU A 18 10.07 6.90 -3.21
CA LEU A 18 10.26 7.45 -1.88
C LEU A 18 9.04 7.17 -0.99
N LEU A 19 7.83 7.40 -1.51
CA LEU A 19 6.58 7.08 -0.80
C LEU A 19 6.46 5.60 -0.46
N ASN A 20 6.78 4.70 -1.39
CA ASN A 20 6.80 3.25 -1.16
C ASN A 20 7.75 2.87 -0.01
N SER A 21 8.97 3.41 -0.05
CA SER A 21 10.00 3.15 0.97
C SER A 21 9.61 3.72 2.33
N MET A 22 9.06 4.93 2.36
CA MET A 22 8.57 5.60 3.56
C MET A 22 7.39 4.82 4.17
N LEU A 23 6.43 4.41 3.35
CA LEU A 23 5.28 3.63 3.78
C LEU A 23 5.71 2.30 4.41
N HIS A 24 6.64 1.58 3.77
CA HIS A 24 7.20 0.38 4.37
C HIS A 24 7.87 0.64 5.72
N TYR A 25 8.68 1.70 5.82
CA TYR A 25 9.35 2.05 7.06
C TYR A 25 8.33 2.34 8.17
N MET A 26 7.30 3.13 7.87
CA MET A 26 6.21 3.42 8.81
C MET A 26 5.48 2.15 9.25
N LEU A 27 5.09 1.28 8.30
CA LEU A 27 4.43 0.00 8.59
C LEU A 27 5.27 -0.89 9.51
N THR A 28 6.58 -0.90 9.31
CA THR A 28 7.54 -1.63 10.15
C THR A 28 7.58 -1.03 11.57
N LEU A 29 7.65 0.29 11.70
CA LEU A 29 7.65 0.97 13.00
C LEU A 29 6.40 0.66 13.83
N VAL A 30 5.24 0.54 13.18
CA VAL A 30 3.98 0.20 13.86
C VAL A 30 3.73 -1.31 13.97
N MET A 31 4.72 -2.14 13.61
CA MET A 31 4.67 -3.61 13.67
C MET A 31 3.50 -4.21 12.87
N ILE A 32 3.08 -3.56 11.79
CA ILE A 32 2.09 -4.13 10.88
C ILE A 32 2.81 -5.14 9.97
N PRO A 33 2.43 -6.42 9.98
CA PRO A 33 3.01 -7.40 9.07
C PRO A 33 2.72 -7.04 7.62
N THR A 34 3.70 -7.17 6.73
CA THR A 34 3.53 -6.89 5.30
C THR A 34 4.35 -7.84 4.44
N GLN A 35 3.83 -8.23 3.30
CA GLN A 35 4.57 -8.82 2.19
C GLN A 35 4.78 -7.75 1.13
N ARG A 36 6.00 -7.62 0.56
CA ARG A 36 6.33 -6.53 -0.38
C ARG A 36 7.01 -7.05 -1.63
N LYS A 37 6.84 -6.31 -2.74
CA LYS A 37 7.51 -6.50 -4.03
C LYS A 37 7.67 -7.98 -4.36
N PHE A 38 6.53 -8.63 -4.55
CA PHE A 38 6.46 -10.04 -4.86
C PHE A 38 5.64 -10.24 -6.12
N ASP A 39 6.00 -11.26 -6.89
CA ASP A 39 5.21 -11.69 -8.03
C ASP A 39 4.07 -12.59 -7.59
N GLU A 40 2.86 -12.23 -8.00
CA GLU A 40 1.68 -13.08 -7.87
C GLU A 40 1.06 -13.28 -9.25
N GLN A 41 1.02 -14.53 -9.72
CA GLN A 41 0.48 -14.88 -11.04
C GLN A 41 1.11 -14.09 -12.21
N GLY A 42 2.40 -13.73 -12.08
CA GLY A 42 3.13 -12.97 -13.11
C GLY A 42 2.85 -11.47 -13.10
N THR A 43 2.27 -10.94 -12.02
CA THR A 43 2.11 -9.50 -11.79
C THR A 43 2.76 -9.13 -10.47
N GLU A 44 3.63 -8.12 -10.50
CA GLU A 44 4.25 -7.56 -9.30
C GLU A 44 3.19 -6.90 -8.42
N VAL A 45 3.26 -7.10 -7.11
CA VAL A 45 2.43 -6.38 -6.15
C VAL A 45 3.33 -5.60 -5.21
N ASP A 46 3.05 -4.31 -5.03
CA ASP A 46 3.91 -3.42 -4.24
C ASP A 46 3.89 -3.83 -2.75
N ILE A 47 2.70 -3.88 -2.13
CA ILE A 47 2.53 -4.25 -0.72
C ILE A 47 1.22 -5.01 -0.53
N ALA A 48 1.28 -6.13 0.21
CA ALA A 48 0.12 -6.80 0.79
C ALA A 48 0.21 -6.75 2.32
N ILE A 49 -0.92 -6.54 2.97
CA ILE A 49 -1.04 -6.46 4.43
C ILE A 49 -2.15 -7.43 4.87
N PRO A 50 -1.86 -8.47 5.68
CA PRO A 50 -0.54 -8.89 6.10
C PRO A 50 0.29 -9.57 4.98
N ASP A 51 -0.36 -10.35 4.11
CA ASP A 51 0.26 -11.16 3.08
C ASP A 51 -0.78 -11.66 2.06
N MET A 52 -0.32 -12.22 0.93
CA MET A 52 -1.24 -12.77 -0.09
C MET A 52 -1.99 -14.01 0.34
N LYS A 53 -1.43 -14.78 1.27
CA LYS A 53 -2.12 -15.95 1.79
C LYS A 53 -3.42 -15.53 2.50
N THR A 54 -3.39 -14.42 3.22
CA THR A 54 -4.51 -13.83 3.93
C THR A 54 -5.48 -13.17 2.95
N VAL A 55 -4.99 -12.50 1.90
CA VAL A 55 -5.84 -12.01 0.79
C VAL A 55 -6.70 -13.14 0.19
N ARG A 56 -6.15 -14.36 0.08
CA ARG A 56 -6.86 -15.52 -0.46
C ARG A 56 -7.78 -16.21 0.53
N SER A 57 -7.31 -16.39 1.77
CA SER A 57 -8.02 -17.19 2.78
C SER A 57 -9.00 -16.38 3.62
N SER A 58 -8.75 -15.09 3.81
CA SER A 58 -9.56 -14.17 4.62
C SER A 58 -9.47 -12.75 4.03
N PRO A 59 -10.01 -12.53 2.81
CA PRO A 59 -9.86 -11.27 2.06
C PRO A 59 -10.35 -10.04 2.83
N ARG A 60 -11.30 -10.21 3.75
CA ARG A 60 -11.79 -9.11 4.59
C ARG A 60 -10.74 -8.61 5.60
N ASP A 61 -9.78 -9.44 5.98
CA ASP A 61 -8.74 -9.10 6.95
C ASP A 61 -7.41 -8.79 6.25
N ALA A 62 -7.44 -8.54 4.94
CA ALA A 62 -6.28 -8.20 4.15
C ALA A 62 -6.52 -6.97 3.27
N LEU A 63 -5.42 -6.32 2.93
CA LEU A 63 -5.35 -5.11 2.14
C LEU A 63 -4.23 -5.26 1.10
N LEU A 64 -4.46 -4.75 -0.11
CA LEU A 64 -3.41 -4.51 -1.10
C LEU A 64 -3.16 -3.02 -1.24
N ILE A 65 -1.90 -2.63 -1.33
CA ILE A 65 -1.50 -1.27 -1.70
C ILE A 65 -0.76 -1.35 -3.02
N CYS A 66 -1.22 -0.57 -3.98
CA CYS A 66 -0.69 -0.47 -5.33
C CYS A 66 -0.17 0.96 -5.56
N ILE A 67 0.98 1.09 -6.21
CA ILE A 67 1.62 2.37 -6.51
C ILE A 67 1.79 2.46 -8.02
N PRO A 68 0.75 2.88 -8.77
CA PRO A 68 0.70 2.70 -10.22
C PRO A 68 1.88 3.33 -10.97
N ALA A 69 2.37 4.47 -10.50
CA ALA A 69 3.50 5.19 -11.11
C ALA A 69 4.83 4.40 -11.09
N LEU A 70 4.94 3.31 -10.31
CA LEU A 70 6.11 2.43 -10.35
C LEU A 70 6.08 1.44 -11.52
N HIS A 71 4.97 1.37 -12.26
CA HIS A 71 4.71 0.40 -13.30
C HIS A 71 4.55 1.08 -14.66
N GLU A 72 5.08 0.46 -15.71
CA GLU A 72 5.08 1.04 -17.07
C GLU A 72 3.65 1.29 -17.60
N ASN A 73 2.74 0.33 -17.41
CA ASN A 73 1.33 0.47 -17.75
C ASN A 73 0.47 0.61 -16.48
N ARG A 74 0.39 1.84 -15.98
CA ARG A 74 -0.29 2.20 -14.72
C ARG A 74 -1.72 1.66 -14.63
N GLU A 75 -2.53 1.90 -15.67
CA GLU A 75 -3.94 1.49 -15.68
C GLU A 75 -4.12 -0.02 -15.76
N ALA A 76 -3.37 -0.70 -16.64
CA ALA A 76 -3.48 -2.14 -16.77
C ALA A 76 -3.02 -2.84 -15.49
N HIS A 77 -1.93 -2.36 -14.90
CA HIS A 77 -1.43 -2.86 -13.63
C HIS A 77 -2.46 -2.67 -12.49
N ALA A 78 -2.99 -1.45 -12.33
CA ALA A 78 -4.00 -1.15 -11.32
C ALA A 78 -5.25 -2.04 -11.45
N LYS A 79 -5.72 -2.29 -12.69
CA LYS A 79 -6.84 -3.20 -12.98
C LYS A 79 -6.51 -4.66 -12.63
N THR A 80 -5.30 -5.13 -12.95
CA THR A 80 -4.88 -6.50 -12.64
C THR A 80 -4.79 -6.71 -11.13
N VAL A 81 -4.13 -5.80 -10.40
CA VAL A 81 -4.05 -5.84 -8.93
C VAL A 81 -5.44 -5.75 -8.30
N ALA A 82 -6.31 -4.87 -8.81
CA ALA A 82 -7.70 -4.83 -8.39
C ALA A 82 -8.37 -6.20 -8.54
N GLY A 83 -8.12 -6.89 -9.66
CA GLY A 83 -8.60 -8.24 -9.97
C GLY A 83 -8.18 -9.31 -8.97
N MET A 84 -7.00 -9.18 -8.35
CA MET A 84 -6.47 -10.15 -7.38
C MET A 84 -7.20 -10.15 -6.04
N HIS A 85 -7.85 -9.04 -5.69
CA HIS A 85 -8.59 -8.94 -4.43
C HIS A 85 -10.10 -9.15 -4.66
N PRO A 86 -10.76 -10.03 -3.89
CA PRO A 86 -12.21 -10.21 -3.98
C PRO A 86 -13.01 -8.95 -3.61
N GLU A 87 -12.55 -8.21 -2.59
CA GLU A 87 -13.15 -6.98 -2.10
C GLU A 87 -12.41 -5.77 -2.70
N LYS A 88 -12.98 -5.07 -3.70
CA LYS A 88 -12.27 -3.97 -4.41
C LYS A 88 -11.92 -2.78 -3.51
N GLU A 89 -12.73 -2.53 -2.48
CA GLU A 89 -12.50 -1.49 -1.47
C GLU A 89 -11.24 -1.73 -0.62
N ASN A 90 -10.74 -2.96 -0.59
CA ASN A 90 -9.50 -3.33 0.12
C ASN A 90 -8.25 -3.23 -0.79
N VAL A 91 -8.39 -2.67 -1.99
CA VAL A 91 -7.26 -2.33 -2.86
C VAL A 91 -7.09 -0.82 -2.85
N TRP A 92 -5.99 -0.38 -2.27
CA TRP A 92 -5.69 1.03 -2.08
C TRP A 92 -4.58 1.45 -3.03
N TYR A 93 -4.69 2.67 -3.56
CA TYR A 93 -3.75 3.23 -4.52
C TYR A 93 -2.98 4.37 -3.87
N VAL A 94 -1.67 4.45 -4.13
CA VAL A 94 -0.85 5.60 -3.72
C VAL A 94 -0.29 6.27 -4.98
N GLY A 95 -0.58 7.55 -5.14
CA GLY A 95 -0.25 8.33 -6.33
C GLY A 95 -1.37 8.39 -7.36
N GLU A 96 -1.06 8.94 -8.53
CA GLU A 96 -1.99 9.08 -9.64
C GLU A 96 -2.09 7.79 -10.48
N GLY A 97 -3.23 7.60 -11.15
CA GLY A 97 -3.45 6.42 -12.00
C GLY A 97 -4.05 5.19 -11.28
N GLY A 98 -4.65 5.38 -10.10
CA GLY A 98 -5.45 4.34 -9.45
C GLY A 98 -6.72 4.00 -10.22
N SER A 99 -7.20 2.76 -10.10
CA SER A 99 -8.57 2.41 -10.53
C SER A 99 -9.59 2.67 -9.41
N SER A 100 -10.89 2.60 -9.72
CA SER A 100 -12.00 2.82 -8.77
C SER A 100 -11.75 2.12 -7.43
N GLY A 101 -11.33 2.88 -6.42
CA GLY A 101 -10.90 2.42 -5.10
C GLY A 101 -10.36 3.58 -4.27
N ARG A 102 -9.86 3.29 -3.06
CA ARG A 102 -9.33 4.34 -2.17
C ARG A 102 -7.95 4.78 -2.65
N THR A 103 -7.80 6.06 -2.96
CA THR A 103 -6.55 6.64 -3.48
C THR A 103 -5.98 7.64 -2.49
N TYR A 104 -4.67 7.54 -2.26
CA TYR A 104 -3.90 8.45 -1.44
C TYR A 104 -2.88 9.17 -2.32
N SER A 105 -2.71 10.47 -2.11
CA SER A 105 -1.74 11.28 -2.82
C SER A 105 -0.87 12.08 -1.86
N ALA A 106 0.34 12.41 -2.31
CA ALA A 106 1.18 13.42 -1.67
C ALA A 106 0.68 14.85 -1.95
N SER A 107 0.01 15.07 -3.10
CA SER A 107 -0.44 16.41 -3.52
C SER A 107 -1.60 16.95 -2.68
N ASP A 108 -2.49 16.08 -2.20
CA ASP A 108 -3.63 16.44 -1.34
C ASP A 108 -3.36 16.18 0.15
N GLY A 109 -2.16 15.66 0.48
CA GLY A 109 -1.75 15.32 1.85
C GLY A 109 -2.47 14.11 2.46
N SER A 110 -3.29 13.39 1.70
CA SER A 110 -4.03 12.21 2.19
C SER A 110 -3.12 11.05 2.57
N VAL A 111 -1.93 10.95 1.97
CA VAL A 111 -0.92 9.93 2.34
C VAL A 111 -0.55 9.97 3.82
N ASN A 112 -0.66 11.13 4.48
CA ASN A 112 -0.38 11.25 5.91
C ASN A 112 -1.38 10.47 6.79
N ARG A 113 -2.58 10.21 6.26
CA ARG A 113 -3.65 9.48 6.97
C ARG A 113 -3.61 7.98 6.71
N ILE A 114 -2.75 7.50 5.80
CA ILE A 114 -2.76 6.09 5.37
C ILE A 114 -2.53 5.13 6.56
N ILE A 115 -1.65 5.48 7.49
CA ILE A 115 -1.38 4.66 8.68
C ILE A 115 -2.57 4.64 9.63
N ASP A 116 -3.23 5.78 9.84
CA ASP A 116 -4.44 5.88 10.66
C ASP A 116 -5.58 5.08 10.04
N ASP A 117 -5.73 5.14 8.72
CA ASP A 117 -6.73 4.39 7.97
C ASP A 117 -6.45 2.88 7.99
N ILE A 118 -5.19 2.46 7.86
CA ILE A 118 -4.82 1.04 8.04
C ILE A 118 -5.16 0.58 9.46
N ASN A 119 -4.84 1.39 10.47
CA ASN A 119 -5.17 1.07 11.85
C ASN A 119 -6.68 0.99 12.08
N ALA A 120 -7.45 1.91 11.51
CA ALA A 120 -8.91 1.90 11.57
C ALA A 120 -9.48 0.66 10.87
N PHE A 121 -8.98 0.33 9.67
CA PHE A 121 -9.35 -0.87 8.92
C PHE A 121 -9.20 -2.14 9.76
N PHE A 122 -8.06 -2.31 10.42
CA PHE A 122 -7.85 -3.46 11.29
C PHE A 122 -8.63 -3.36 12.60
N LYS A 123 -8.86 -2.18 13.16
CA LYS A 123 -9.61 -2.02 14.42
C LYS A 123 -11.10 -2.33 14.24
N GLU A 124 -11.71 -1.86 13.16
CA GLU A 124 -13.12 -2.11 12.84
C GLU A 124 -13.40 -3.59 12.57
N ARG A 125 -12.41 -4.32 12.03
CA ARG A 125 -12.53 -5.74 11.70
C ARG A 125 -12.00 -6.69 12.79
N LYS A 126 -11.23 -6.19 13.77
CA LYS A 126 -10.72 -6.92 14.95
C LYS A 126 -11.62 -6.87 16.20
N ALA A 127 -12.93 -6.71 16.06
CA ALA A 127 -13.84 -7.10 17.13
C ALA A 127 -13.99 -8.64 17.14
N PRO A 128 -13.52 -9.41 18.15
CA PRO A 128 -12.58 -9.11 19.23
C PRO A 128 -11.41 -10.13 19.29
N ARG A 129 -10.13 -9.72 19.10
CA ARG A 129 -8.98 -10.42 19.76
C ARG A 129 -7.61 -9.70 19.75
N PHE A 130 -7.55 -8.37 19.80
CA PHE A 130 -6.29 -7.69 20.16
C PHE A 130 -6.47 -7.00 21.52
N ARG A 131 -5.98 -7.68 22.56
CA ARG A 131 -5.86 -7.14 23.92
C ARG A 131 -4.39 -6.72 24.08
N PHE A 132 -4.13 -5.41 24.09
CA PHE A 132 -2.84 -4.91 24.60
C PHE A 132 -2.84 -5.19 26.11
N VAL A 133 -2.05 -6.16 26.55
CA VAL A 133 -1.74 -6.35 27.97
C VAL A 133 -0.53 -5.47 28.25
N GLY A 134 -0.80 -4.20 28.59
CA GLY A 134 0.15 -3.40 29.34
C GLY A 134 0.06 -3.84 30.79
N SER A 135 1.05 -4.60 31.26
CA SER A 135 1.20 -4.92 32.67
C SER A 135 1.79 -3.71 33.41
N ASN A 136 1.09 -3.39 34.50
CA ASN A 136 1.39 -2.56 35.66
C ASN A 136 2.86 -2.17 35.90
#